data_AF-A0A163E1A9-F1
#
_entry.id   AF-A0A163E1A9-F1
#
_cell.length_a   1.000
_cell.length_b   1.000
_cell.length_c   1.000
_cell.angle_alpha   90.00
_cell.angle_beta   90.00
_cell.angle_gamma   90.00
#
_symmetry.space_group_name_H-M   'P 1'
#
loop_
_entity.id
_entity.type
_entity.pdbx_description
1 polymer ?
#
loop_
_entity_poly.entity_id
_entity_poly.type
_entity_poly.pdbx_seq_one_letter_code
_entity_poly.pdbx_strand_id
1 'polypeptide(L)'
;MAARRKHTYTSVSETNGSAPITAGMPGGTIKPATSSARRSPFLPTRLEALLISIYPATLLMGSIISTISPASRAAPYSADSQSHPPEFAPSYFALKKNVFNVYFVKIGWFWATLAFAMFVLMHPGFGRGLSARRARAVLRYTVVTTWWVLVTQWCFGPPLIDRGFKLTGGACELARDPLARAEMSDTKEFITAATCKAVGGSWKGGHDISGHVFLLIMGSSLLWLEFLPALTRVEGLRDGRLITLPDGKVASVSVEKEVQKPEGEATARGVKFALGVAALMWWMLLMTAAYFHTWFEKFTGLAVAFAGLYTVYFAPRGVPAMRAYLGMPGV
;
A
#
# COMPACT_ATOMS: atom_id res chain seq x y z
N MET A 1 -76.40 27.21 13.57
CA MET A 1 -75.94 26.21 14.57
C MET A 1 -75.02 25.21 13.86
N ALA A 2 -74.04 24.69 14.60
CA ALA A 2 -73.00 23.71 14.22
C ALA A 2 -71.77 24.28 13.49
N ALA A 3 -70.52 23.95 13.82
CA ALA A 3 -69.84 23.60 15.08
C ALA A 3 -68.34 23.75 14.78
N ARG A 4 -67.66 24.63 15.51
CA ARG A 4 -66.22 24.93 15.37
C ARG A 4 -65.41 23.81 16.03
N ARG A 5 -64.76 22.93 15.25
CA ARG A 5 -63.75 21.99 15.79
C ARG A 5 -62.41 22.70 15.98
N LYS A 6 -62.00 22.86 17.24
CA LYS A 6 -60.64 23.23 17.64
C LYS A 6 -59.73 22.03 17.44
N HIS A 7 -58.63 22.19 16.71
CA HIS A 7 -57.51 21.25 16.76
C HIS A 7 -56.50 21.75 17.79
N THR A 8 -56.36 20.96 18.85
CA THR A 8 -55.36 21.10 19.91
C THR A 8 -53.99 20.74 19.33
N TYR A 9 -53.04 21.68 19.36
CA TYR A 9 -51.62 21.38 19.15
C TYR A 9 -51.07 20.78 20.43
N THR A 10 -50.81 19.47 20.43
CA THR A 10 -49.95 18.81 21.42
C THR A 10 -48.50 19.06 21.03
N SER A 11 -47.80 19.81 21.86
CA SER A 11 -46.34 19.99 21.82
C SER A 11 -45.65 18.66 22.09
N VAL A 12 -44.97 18.11 21.08
CA VAL A 12 -43.98 17.05 21.30
C VAL A 12 -42.68 17.73 21.70
N SER A 13 -42.26 17.45 22.92
CA SER A 13 -40.97 17.84 23.48
C SER A 13 -39.87 17.08 22.73
N GLU A 14 -39.15 17.75 21.83
CA GLU A 14 -37.89 17.24 21.29
C GLU A 14 -36.77 17.54 22.29
N THR A 15 -36.41 16.53 23.08
CA THR A 15 -35.21 16.55 23.90
C THR A 15 -33.97 16.50 23.00
N ASN A 16 -33.20 17.58 23.10
CA ASN A 16 -31.81 17.75 22.68
C ASN A 16 -30.93 16.51 22.90
N GLY A 17 -30.13 16.16 21.90
CA GLY A 17 -29.04 15.20 22.04
C GLY A 17 -28.32 14.79 20.75
N SER A 18 -28.37 15.58 19.68
CA SER A 18 -27.59 15.31 18.47
C SER A 18 -26.17 15.85 18.61
N ALA A 19 -25.28 15.01 19.16
CA ALA A 19 -23.85 15.19 18.97
C ALA A 19 -23.51 15.20 17.46
N PRO A 20 -22.49 15.95 17.02
CA PRO A 20 -22.28 16.21 15.60
C PRO A 20 -21.92 14.92 14.87
N ILE A 21 -22.83 14.53 13.97
CA ILE A 21 -22.62 13.50 12.95
C ILE A 21 -21.31 13.85 12.24
N THR A 22 -20.35 12.92 12.27
CA THR A 22 -19.05 13.05 11.59
C THR A 22 -19.22 13.68 10.23
N ALA A 23 -18.71 14.92 10.08
CA ALA A 23 -18.94 15.77 8.93
C ALA A 23 -18.56 15.04 7.63
N GLY A 24 -19.58 14.56 6.90
CA GLY A 24 -19.40 14.00 5.57
C GLY A 24 -20.17 12.73 5.22
N MET A 25 -20.88 12.06 6.14
CA MET A 25 -21.67 10.87 5.79
C MET A 25 -23.17 11.05 6.05
N PRO A 26 -24.04 10.84 5.04
CA PRO A 26 -25.47 10.85 5.25
C PRO A 26 -25.88 9.66 6.14
N GLY A 27 -26.83 9.89 7.07
CA GLY A 27 -27.26 8.89 8.06
C GLY A 27 -27.79 7.57 7.46
N GLY A 28 -28.19 7.55 6.19
CA GLY A 28 -28.62 6.33 5.48
C GLY A 28 -27.51 5.32 5.18
N THR A 29 -26.24 5.70 5.29
CA THR A 29 -25.07 4.84 4.97
C THR A 29 -24.59 4.01 6.17
N ILE A 30 -25.07 4.32 7.38
CA ILE A 30 -24.61 3.72 8.64
C ILE A 30 -25.71 2.79 9.17
N LYS A 31 -25.42 1.49 9.27
CA LYS A 31 -26.33 0.51 9.88
C LYS A 31 -25.71 -0.07 11.15
N PRO A 32 -26.49 -0.26 12.23
CA PRO A 32 -26.01 -0.98 13.41
C PRO A 32 -25.53 -2.37 12.98
N ALA A 33 -24.40 -2.81 13.53
CA ALA A 33 -23.84 -4.12 13.20
C ALA A 33 -24.85 -5.22 13.56
N THR A 34 -25.19 -6.08 12.62
CA THR A 34 -25.98 -7.28 12.92
C THR A 34 -25.15 -8.20 13.81
N SER A 35 -25.79 -8.82 14.81
CA SER A 35 -25.14 -9.64 15.86
C SER A 35 -24.30 -10.82 15.34
N SER A 36 -24.41 -11.18 14.05
CA SER A 36 -23.67 -12.30 13.45
C SER A 36 -22.23 -11.98 12.99
N ALA A 37 -21.77 -10.73 13.06
CA ALA A 37 -20.42 -10.36 12.66
C ALA A 37 -19.58 -9.87 13.85
N ARG A 38 -19.02 -10.82 14.61
CA ARG A 38 -18.01 -10.64 15.66
C ARG A 38 -16.64 -10.23 15.07
N ARG A 39 -16.60 -9.38 14.04
CA ARG A 39 -15.37 -8.94 13.34
C ARG A 39 -14.90 -7.58 13.86
N SER A 40 -13.59 -7.40 13.96
CA SER A 40 -12.98 -6.14 14.40
C SER A 40 -12.92 -5.12 13.26
N PRO A 41 -13.15 -3.81 13.52
CA PRO A 41 -12.99 -2.74 12.53
C PRO A 41 -11.56 -2.61 12.01
N PHE A 42 -10.57 -3.11 12.77
CA PHE A 42 -9.16 -3.10 12.39
C PHE A 42 -8.78 -4.19 11.38
N LEU A 43 -9.69 -5.11 11.07
CA LEU A 43 -9.43 -6.24 10.17
C LEU A 43 -9.97 -5.97 8.76
N PRO A 44 -9.33 -6.55 7.73
CA PRO A 44 -9.83 -6.48 6.37
C PRO A 44 -11.19 -7.18 6.23
N THR A 45 -11.99 -6.73 5.26
CA THR A 45 -13.14 -7.50 4.78
C THR A 45 -12.66 -8.78 4.09
N ARG A 46 -13.58 -9.73 3.80
CA ARG A 46 -13.21 -10.97 3.09
C ARG A 46 -12.53 -10.70 1.75
N LEU A 47 -13.07 -9.75 0.99
CA LEU A 47 -12.50 -9.35 -0.30
C LEU A 47 -11.12 -8.71 -0.15
N GLU A 48 -10.96 -7.80 0.82
CA GLU A 48 -9.68 -7.15 1.08
C GLU A 48 -8.62 -8.15 1.57
N ALA A 49 -9.02 -9.12 2.40
CA ALA A 49 -8.15 -10.18 2.85
C ALA A 49 -7.70 -11.08 1.69
N LEU A 50 -8.60 -11.41 0.77
CA LEU A 50 -8.31 -12.21 -0.42
C LEU A 50 -7.40 -11.47 -1.40
N LEU A 51 -7.53 -10.14 -1.52
CA LEU A 51 -6.67 -9.34 -2.37
C LEU A 51 -5.27 -9.15 -1.76
N ILE A 52 -5.20 -8.90 -0.46
CA ILE A 52 -3.90 -8.74 0.22
C ILE A 52 -3.18 -10.09 0.35
N SER A 53 -3.90 -11.22 0.40
CA SER A 53 -3.27 -12.55 0.43
C SER A 53 -2.56 -12.93 -0.88
N ILE A 54 -2.82 -12.22 -1.98
CA ILE A 54 -2.08 -12.37 -3.24
C ILE A 54 -0.58 -12.16 -3.01
N TYR A 55 -0.17 -11.23 -2.15
CA TYR A 55 1.25 -10.94 -1.92
C TYR A 55 2.03 -12.08 -1.24
N PRO A 56 1.67 -12.55 -0.04
CA PRO A 56 2.35 -13.69 0.57
C PRO A 56 2.24 -14.96 -0.30
N ALA A 57 1.11 -15.18 -0.97
CA ALA A 57 0.97 -16.31 -1.90
C ALA A 57 1.93 -16.20 -3.09
N THR A 58 2.13 -15.00 -3.64
CA THR A 58 3.07 -14.75 -4.76
C THR A 58 4.51 -14.93 -4.32
N LEU A 59 4.88 -14.47 -3.12
CA LEU A 59 6.22 -14.67 -2.58
C LEU A 59 6.51 -16.15 -2.33
N LEU A 60 5.53 -16.89 -1.81
CA LEU A 60 5.62 -18.33 -1.63
C LEU A 60 5.76 -19.05 -2.98
N MET A 61 4.90 -18.72 -3.94
CA MET A 61 4.94 -19.29 -5.29
C MET A 61 6.29 -19.05 -5.97
N GLY A 62 6.81 -17.81 -5.96
CA GLY A 62 8.12 -17.51 -6.52
C GLY A 62 9.25 -18.27 -5.82
N SER A 63 9.15 -18.45 -4.50
CA SER A 63 10.14 -19.23 -3.75
C SER A 63 10.08 -20.72 -4.10
N ILE A 64 8.90 -21.28 -4.34
CA ILE A 64 8.72 -22.65 -4.85
C ILE A 64 9.32 -22.79 -6.26
N ILE A 65 9.09 -21.81 -7.15
CA ILE A 65 9.68 -21.80 -8.49
C ILE A 65 11.21 -21.80 -8.41
N SER A 66 11.78 -20.99 -7.52
CA SER A 66 13.23 -20.90 -7.29
C SER A 66 13.83 -22.23 -6.82
N THR A 67 13.13 -22.96 -5.94
CA THR A 67 13.63 -24.23 -5.38
C THR A 67 13.40 -25.45 -6.28
N ILE A 68 12.37 -25.44 -7.12
CA ILE A 68 12.08 -26.57 -8.01
C ILE A 68 12.88 -26.46 -9.32
N SER A 69 13.17 -25.25 -9.79
CA SER A 69 13.87 -25.02 -11.05
C SER A 69 15.34 -25.50 -10.98
N PRO A 70 15.76 -26.48 -11.80
CA PRO A 70 17.15 -26.95 -11.82
C PRO A 70 18.13 -25.83 -12.21
N ALA A 71 17.73 -24.98 -13.17
CA ALA A 71 18.53 -23.85 -13.62
C ALA A 71 18.76 -22.82 -12.49
N SER A 72 17.73 -22.54 -11.68
CA SER A 72 17.85 -21.59 -10.57
C SER A 72 18.69 -22.15 -9.42
N ARG A 73 18.62 -23.46 -9.18
CA ARG A 73 19.45 -24.15 -8.19
C ARG A 73 20.93 -24.25 -8.57
N ALA A 74 21.21 -24.42 -9.86
CA ALA A 74 22.58 -24.51 -10.36
C ALA A 74 23.28 -23.14 -10.44
N ALA A 75 22.51 -22.05 -10.52
CA ALA A 75 23.06 -20.70 -10.60
C ALA A 75 23.56 -20.22 -9.22
N PRO A 76 24.83 -19.79 -9.09
CA PRO A 76 25.33 -19.24 -7.85
C PRO A 76 24.54 -17.97 -7.47
N TYR A 77 24.26 -17.80 -6.17
CA TYR A 77 23.61 -16.62 -5.64
C TYR A 77 24.63 -15.71 -4.96
N SER A 78 24.69 -14.44 -5.37
CA SER A 78 25.54 -13.44 -4.73
C SER A 78 24.72 -12.64 -3.72
N ALA A 79 25.07 -12.74 -2.43
CA ALA A 79 24.43 -11.96 -1.37
C ALA A 79 24.66 -10.45 -1.55
N ASP A 80 25.86 -10.05 -2.01
CA ASP A 80 26.23 -8.64 -2.23
C ASP A 80 25.35 -7.95 -3.26
N SER A 81 25.02 -8.71 -4.30
CA SER A 81 24.21 -8.24 -5.40
C SER A 81 22.73 -8.62 -5.19
N GLN A 82 22.42 -9.53 -4.26
CA GLN A 82 21.09 -10.07 -4.02
C GLN A 82 20.46 -10.70 -5.29
N SER A 83 21.31 -11.22 -6.18
CA SER A 83 20.93 -11.81 -7.46
C SER A 83 21.95 -12.84 -7.93
N HIS A 84 21.57 -13.60 -8.97
CA HIS A 84 22.52 -14.42 -9.72
C HIS A 84 23.43 -13.53 -10.60
N PRO A 85 24.72 -13.89 -10.77
CA PRO A 85 25.58 -13.25 -11.75
C PRO A 85 24.99 -13.36 -13.17
N PRO A 86 25.15 -12.34 -14.03
CA PRO A 86 24.54 -12.32 -15.36
C PRO A 86 24.88 -13.54 -16.24
N GLU A 87 26.10 -14.04 -16.14
CA GLU A 87 26.62 -15.18 -16.89
C GLU A 87 25.97 -16.51 -16.49
N PHE A 88 25.39 -16.59 -15.30
CA PHE A 88 24.68 -17.78 -14.78
C PHE A 88 23.18 -17.51 -14.60
N ALA A 89 22.64 -16.43 -15.16
CA ALA A 89 21.25 -16.07 -14.98
C ALA A 89 20.32 -17.13 -15.60
N PRO A 90 19.42 -17.76 -14.83
CA PRO A 90 18.59 -18.87 -15.32
C PRO A 90 17.51 -18.44 -16.33
N SER A 91 17.21 -17.14 -16.43
CA SER A 91 16.23 -16.60 -17.36
C SER A 91 16.48 -15.11 -17.63
N TYR A 92 15.82 -14.57 -18.66
CA TYR A 92 15.80 -13.13 -18.93
C TYR A 92 15.36 -12.31 -17.70
N PHE A 93 14.37 -12.80 -16.96
CA PHE A 93 13.86 -12.11 -15.78
C PHE A 93 14.83 -12.14 -14.60
N ALA A 94 15.77 -13.09 -14.55
CA ALA A 94 16.83 -13.11 -13.55
C ALA A 94 17.94 -12.08 -13.82
N LEU A 95 17.99 -11.48 -15.03
CA LEU A 95 18.94 -10.43 -15.34
C LEU A 95 18.50 -9.10 -14.70
N LYS A 96 19.36 -8.51 -13.86
CA LYS A 96 19.13 -7.17 -13.27
C LYS A 96 18.93 -6.05 -14.28
N LYS A 97 19.44 -6.21 -15.49
CA LYS A 97 19.37 -5.22 -16.57
C LYS A 97 18.24 -5.51 -17.56
N ASN A 98 17.32 -6.43 -17.23
CA ASN A 98 16.15 -6.66 -18.07
C ASN A 98 15.27 -5.40 -18.16
N VAL A 99 14.54 -5.26 -19.26
CA VAL A 99 13.78 -4.04 -19.61
C VAL A 99 12.75 -3.69 -18.54
N PHE A 100 12.08 -4.69 -17.98
CA PHE A 100 11.07 -4.48 -16.93
C PHE A 100 11.72 -4.02 -15.63
N ASN A 101 12.87 -4.58 -15.24
CA ASN A 101 13.53 -4.14 -14.03
C ASN A 101 14.02 -2.69 -14.15
N VAL A 102 14.60 -2.32 -15.29
CA VAL A 102 15.16 -0.98 -15.51
C VAL A 102 14.08 0.08 -15.65
N TYR A 103 13.08 -0.15 -16.52
CA TYR A 103 12.09 0.86 -16.88
C TYR A 103 10.76 0.73 -16.15
N PHE A 104 10.52 -0.37 -15.44
CA PHE A 104 9.30 -0.54 -14.68
C PHE A 104 9.55 -0.62 -13.18
N VAL A 105 10.35 -1.58 -12.69
CA VAL A 105 10.47 -1.79 -11.24
C VAL A 105 11.32 -0.71 -10.56
N LYS A 106 12.48 -0.35 -11.10
CA LYS A 106 13.35 0.69 -10.53
C LYS A 106 12.69 2.06 -10.47
N ILE A 107 11.84 2.38 -11.43
CA ILE A 107 11.01 3.59 -11.44
C ILE A 107 9.55 3.27 -11.08
N GLY A 108 9.29 2.20 -10.33
CA GLY A 108 7.94 1.70 -10.09
C GLY A 108 7.03 2.67 -9.36
N TRP A 109 7.60 3.55 -8.51
CA TRP A 109 6.81 4.59 -7.85
C TRP A 109 6.24 5.61 -8.83
N PHE A 110 6.95 5.92 -9.92
CA PHE A 110 6.43 6.77 -10.99
C PHE A 110 5.20 6.13 -11.63
N TRP A 111 5.25 4.83 -11.95
CA TRP A 111 4.12 4.12 -12.54
C TRP A 111 2.91 4.03 -11.60
N ALA A 112 3.14 3.75 -10.30
CA ALA A 112 2.08 3.78 -9.30
C ALA A 112 1.43 5.16 -9.19
N THR A 113 2.24 6.22 -9.19
CA THR A 113 1.79 7.61 -9.10
C THR A 113 0.99 8.01 -10.34
N LEU A 114 1.48 7.68 -11.53
CA LEU A 114 0.80 7.97 -12.79
C LEU A 114 -0.57 7.25 -12.84
N ALA A 115 -0.61 5.97 -12.45
CA ALA A 115 -1.85 5.20 -12.40
C ALA A 115 -2.85 5.79 -11.39
N PHE A 116 -2.38 6.14 -10.19
CA PHE A 116 -3.19 6.79 -9.17
C PHE A 116 -3.74 8.14 -9.66
N ALA A 117 -2.89 8.99 -10.22
CA ALA A 117 -3.28 10.30 -10.74
C ALA A 117 -4.32 10.18 -11.86
N MET A 118 -4.08 9.31 -12.85
CA MET A 118 -5.05 9.07 -13.93
C MET A 118 -6.39 8.59 -13.38
N PHE A 119 -6.39 7.67 -12.41
CA PHE A 119 -7.61 7.19 -11.78
C PHE A 119 -8.38 8.32 -11.05
N VAL A 120 -7.71 9.07 -10.17
CA VAL A 120 -8.36 10.14 -9.37
C VAL A 120 -8.88 11.29 -10.25
N LEU A 121 -8.17 11.62 -11.32
CA LEU A 121 -8.56 12.69 -12.24
C LEU A 121 -9.70 12.29 -13.17
N MET A 122 -9.69 11.05 -13.67
CA MET A 122 -10.67 10.56 -14.66
C MET A 122 -11.93 9.97 -14.03
N HIS A 123 -11.87 9.53 -12.76
CA HIS A 123 -13.02 8.89 -12.11
C HIS A 123 -13.97 9.93 -11.49
N PRO A 124 -15.25 10.00 -11.93
CA PRO A 124 -16.20 11.03 -11.52
C PRO A 124 -16.60 10.94 -10.04
N GLY A 125 -16.47 9.77 -9.41
CA GLY A 125 -16.79 9.56 -7.98
C GLY A 125 -15.92 10.33 -6.98
N PHE A 126 -14.81 10.88 -7.47
CA PHE A 126 -14.01 11.84 -6.72
C PHE A 126 -14.55 13.27 -6.83
N GLY A 127 -15.67 13.54 -7.52
CA GLY A 127 -16.23 14.88 -7.69
C GLY A 127 -15.49 15.75 -8.70
N ARG A 128 -16.00 16.95 -8.97
CA ARG A 128 -15.37 17.95 -9.86
C ARG A 128 -14.48 18.90 -9.06
N GLY A 129 -13.40 19.41 -9.67
CA GLY A 129 -12.48 20.37 -9.03
C GLY A 129 -11.77 19.80 -7.79
N LEU A 130 -11.59 20.63 -6.76
CA LEU A 130 -10.96 20.27 -5.49
C LEU A 130 -12.00 19.77 -4.48
N SER A 131 -12.47 18.54 -4.65
CA SER A 131 -13.44 17.94 -3.73
C SER A 131 -12.76 17.41 -2.45
N ALA A 132 -13.54 17.28 -1.36
CA ALA A 132 -13.08 16.62 -0.14
C ALA A 132 -12.64 15.17 -0.37
N ARG A 133 -13.27 14.44 -1.30
CA ARG A 133 -12.89 13.07 -1.66
C ARG A 133 -11.53 13.01 -2.35
N ARG A 134 -11.25 13.96 -3.25
CA ARG A 134 -9.93 14.10 -3.90
C ARG A 134 -8.87 14.47 -2.88
N ALA A 135 -9.14 15.46 -2.02
CA ALA A 135 -8.21 15.87 -0.98
C ALA A 135 -7.84 14.70 -0.05
N ARG A 136 -8.83 13.90 0.39
CA ARG A 136 -8.61 12.70 1.22
C ARG A 136 -7.81 11.62 0.48
N ALA A 137 -8.09 11.39 -0.81
CA ALA A 137 -7.33 10.43 -1.62
C ALA A 137 -5.88 10.87 -1.81
N VAL A 138 -5.66 12.14 -2.14
CA VAL A 138 -4.31 12.73 -2.23
C VAL A 138 -3.59 12.63 -0.89
N LEU A 139 -4.28 12.90 0.23
CA LEU A 139 -3.68 12.77 1.57
C LEU A 139 -3.24 11.32 1.85
N ARG A 140 -4.07 10.31 1.53
CA ARG A 140 -3.67 8.90 1.66
C ARG A 140 -2.46 8.58 0.79
N TYR A 141 -2.45 9.03 -0.47
CA TYR A 141 -1.29 8.90 -1.35
C TYR A 141 -0.03 9.58 -0.78
N THR A 142 -0.16 10.77 -0.20
CA THR A 142 0.95 11.49 0.43
C THR A 142 1.51 10.73 1.63
N VAL A 143 0.65 10.16 2.49
CA VAL A 143 1.10 9.35 3.63
C VAL A 143 1.80 8.07 3.16
N VAL A 144 1.24 7.38 2.16
CA VAL A 144 1.86 6.19 1.54
C VAL A 144 3.20 6.54 0.89
N THR A 145 3.31 7.68 0.21
CA THR A 145 4.56 8.19 -0.38
C THR A 145 5.57 8.54 0.69
N THR A 146 5.14 9.17 1.77
CA THR A 146 6.03 9.50 2.90
C THR A 146 6.59 8.22 3.52
N TRP A 147 5.76 7.19 3.71
CA TRP A 147 6.21 5.88 4.17
C TRP A 147 7.27 5.28 3.24
N TRP A 148 7.04 5.32 1.92
CA TRP A 148 8.01 4.85 0.92
C TRP A 148 9.33 5.65 0.96
N VAL A 149 9.27 6.98 1.06
CA VAL A 149 10.44 7.86 1.16
C VAL A 149 11.26 7.56 2.42
N LEU A 150 10.61 7.46 3.58
CA LEU A 150 11.28 7.15 4.86
C LEU A 150 11.95 5.78 4.83
N VAL A 151 11.32 4.80 4.20
CA VAL A 151 11.87 3.45 4.11
C VAL A 151 13.06 3.41 3.13
N THR A 152 12.95 4.02 1.95
CA THR A 152 13.86 3.74 0.83
C THR A 152 14.81 4.88 0.43
N GLN A 153 14.48 6.15 0.71
CA GLN A 153 15.22 7.30 0.18
C GLN A 153 15.90 8.11 1.28
N TRP A 154 15.14 8.58 2.27
CA TRP A 154 15.64 9.50 3.28
C TRP A 154 14.76 9.49 4.53
N CYS A 155 15.37 9.33 5.70
CA CYS A 155 14.68 9.29 6.98
C CYS A 155 15.44 10.12 8.02
N PHE A 156 15.47 11.45 7.88
CA PHE A 156 16.32 12.32 8.71
C PHE A 156 17.78 11.86 8.69
N GLY A 157 18.30 11.56 7.49
CA GLY A 157 19.57 10.87 7.26
C GLY A 157 19.40 9.63 6.37
N PRO A 158 20.23 8.58 6.53
CA PRO A 158 20.14 7.34 5.76
C PRO A 158 18.72 6.74 5.76
N PRO A 159 18.29 6.08 4.66
CA PRO A 159 17.03 5.35 4.61
C PRO A 159 16.86 4.38 5.79
N LEU A 160 15.63 4.08 6.18
CA LEU A 160 15.39 3.10 7.25
C LEU A 160 15.98 1.73 6.92
N ILE A 161 15.99 1.35 5.64
CA ILE A 161 16.64 0.11 5.17
C ILE A 161 18.14 0.11 5.49
N ASP A 162 18.86 1.18 5.16
CA ASP A 162 20.31 1.28 5.42
C ASP A 162 20.62 1.32 6.91
N ARG A 163 19.76 1.96 7.72
CA ARG A 163 19.86 1.92 9.18
C ARG A 163 19.66 0.51 9.71
N GLY A 164 18.61 -0.18 9.27
CA GLY A 164 18.34 -1.57 9.63
C GLY A 164 19.49 -2.50 9.25
N PHE A 165 20.09 -2.31 8.08
CA PHE A 165 21.26 -3.06 7.63
C PHE A 165 22.46 -2.88 8.56
N LYS A 166 22.79 -1.63 8.93
CA LYS A 166 23.87 -1.36 9.88
C LYS A 166 23.57 -1.91 11.28
N LEU A 167 22.34 -1.77 11.76
CA LEU A 167 21.90 -2.28 13.06
C LEU A 167 22.01 -3.81 13.16
N THR A 168 21.89 -4.52 12.03
CA THR A 168 22.00 -5.97 11.96
C THR A 168 23.44 -6.45 11.71
N GLY A 169 24.43 -5.57 11.85
CA GLY A 169 25.87 -5.89 11.75
C GLY A 169 26.49 -5.62 10.39
N GLY A 170 25.74 -5.01 9.47
CA GLY A 170 26.21 -4.70 8.13
C GLY A 170 27.11 -3.47 8.04
N ALA A 171 28.09 -3.53 7.15
CA ALA A 171 29.01 -2.43 6.88
C ALA A 171 29.52 -2.45 5.43
N CYS A 172 30.05 -1.32 4.99
CA CYS A 172 30.82 -1.27 3.76
C CYS A 172 32.16 -2.02 3.93
N GLU A 173 32.53 -2.86 2.97
CA GLU A 173 33.79 -3.63 3.00
C GLU A 173 35.03 -2.72 3.08
N LEU A 174 35.03 -1.62 2.31
CA LEU A 174 36.06 -0.59 2.38
C LEU A 174 36.13 0.09 3.75
N ALA A 175 35.01 0.15 4.47
CA ALA A 175 35.02 0.64 5.84
C ALA A 175 35.64 -0.37 6.81
N ARG A 176 35.96 -1.62 6.44
CA ARG A 176 36.63 -2.57 7.35
C ARG A 176 38.15 -2.48 7.29
N ASP A 177 38.71 -1.92 6.22
CA ASP A 177 40.14 -1.73 6.04
C ASP A 177 40.63 -0.53 6.89
N PRO A 178 41.58 -0.73 7.83
CA PRO A 178 42.14 0.35 8.65
C PRO A 178 42.78 1.47 7.85
N LEU A 179 43.38 1.17 6.68
CA LEU A 179 44.04 2.16 5.82
C LEU A 179 43.00 3.03 5.11
N ALA A 180 41.96 2.41 4.55
CA ALA A 180 40.84 3.12 3.92
C ALA A 180 39.99 3.90 4.93
N ARG A 181 39.91 3.45 6.18
CA ARG A 181 39.32 4.19 7.30
C ARG A 181 40.15 5.41 7.69
N ALA A 182 41.49 5.30 7.71
CA ALA A 182 42.38 6.39 8.11
C ALA A 182 42.42 7.55 7.10
N GLU A 183 42.19 7.28 5.81
CA GLU A 183 42.05 8.31 4.78
C GLU A 183 40.63 8.94 4.70
N MET A 184 39.69 8.47 5.53
CA MET A 184 38.31 8.94 5.51
C MET A 184 38.14 10.11 6.48
N SER A 185 37.58 11.24 6.00
CA SER A 185 37.14 12.29 6.93
C SER A 185 35.96 11.77 7.77
N ASP A 186 35.86 12.15 9.04
CA ASP A 186 34.76 11.77 9.96
C ASP A 186 33.35 11.98 9.37
N THR A 187 33.22 12.92 8.42
CA THR A 187 31.97 13.25 7.72
C THR A 187 31.63 12.37 6.51
N LYS A 188 32.54 11.50 6.05
CA LYS A 188 32.39 10.60 4.89
C LYS A 188 32.17 9.13 5.27
N GLU A 189 31.70 8.85 6.47
CA GLU A 189 31.32 7.48 6.83
C GLU A 189 30.39 6.89 5.75
N PHE A 190 30.70 5.68 5.25
CA PHE A 190 29.85 4.94 4.33
C PHE A 190 28.58 4.48 5.05
N ILE A 191 27.70 5.42 5.35
CA ILE A 191 26.48 5.23 6.13
C ILE A 191 25.31 4.73 5.30
N THR A 192 25.43 4.75 3.97
CA THR A 192 24.41 4.25 3.04
C THR A 192 24.99 3.25 2.04
N ALA A 193 24.15 2.32 1.57
CA ALA A 193 24.51 1.37 0.53
C ALA A 193 24.91 2.07 -0.78
N ALA A 194 24.26 3.21 -1.08
CA ALA A 194 24.57 4.04 -2.25
C ALA A 194 25.97 4.65 -2.16
N THR A 195 26.35 5.23 -1.02
CA THR A 195 27.70 5.79 -0.81
C THR A 195 28.79 4.71 -0.88
N CYS A 196 28.54 3.52 -0.32
CA CYS A 196 29.47 2.40 -0.38
C CYS A 196 29.71 1.94 -1.83
N LYS A 197 28.63 1.79 -2.62
CA LYS A 197 28.75 1.42 -4.04
C LYS A 197 29.41 2.50 -4.88
N ALA A 198 29.20 3.78 -4.57
CA ALA A 198 29.79 4.90 -5.31
C ALA A 198 31.34 4.92 -5.24
N VAL A 199 31.91 4.39 -4.16
CA VAL A 199 33.37 4.24 -4.01
C VAL A 199 33.90 2.87 -4.42
N GLY A 200 33.07 2.03 -5.05
CA GLY A 200 33.44 0.67 -5.44
C GLY A 200 33.43 -0.36 -4.31
N GLY A 201 32.87 -0.03 -3.15
CA GLY A 201 32.76 -0.93 -2.01
C GLY A 201 31.57 -1.88 -2.10
N SER A 202 31.71 -3.02 -1.42
CA SER A 202 30.62 -3.98 -1.23
C SER A 202 29.88 -3.74 0.09
N TRP A 203 28.56 -3.72 0.06
CA TRP A 203 27.69 -3.57 1.25
C TRP A 203 27.38 -4.95 1.82
N LYS A 204 28.02 -5.35 2.93
CA LYS A 204 28.06 -6.75 3.40
C LYS A 204 27.78 -6.91 4.89
N GLY A 205 27.28 -8.09 5.25
CA GLY A 205 27.21 -8.57 6.64
C GLY A 205 25.97 -8.17 7.44
N GLY A 206 25.03 -7.43 6.85
CA GLY A 206 23.76 -7.04 7.47
C GLY A 206 22.56 -7.69 6.80
N HIS A 207 21.40 -7.50 7.41
CA HIS A 207 20.11 -7.87 6.83
C HIS A 207 19.57 -6.73 5.98
N ASP A 208 19.37 -6.98 4.68
CA ASP A 208 18.80 -6.00 3.76
C ASP A 208 17.31 -6.28 3.51
N ILE A 209 16.49 -5.23 3.56
CA ILE A 209 15.06 -5.36 3.30
C ILE A 209 14.87 -5.28 1.79
N SER A 210 14.13 -6.22 1.18
CA SER A 210 13.90 -6.15 -0.25
C SER A 210 13.06 -4.94 -0.64
N GLY A 211 13.74 -3.88 -1.11
CA GLY A 211 13.12 -2.64 -1.57
C GLY A 211 12.21 -2.84 -2.79
N HIS A 212 12.53 -3.80 -3.68
CA HIS A 212 11.69 -4.13 -4.84
C HIS A 212 10.39 -4.80 -4.39
N VAL A 213 10.45 -5.78 -3.48
CA VAL A 213 9.26 -6.42 -2.90
C VAL A 213 8.40 -5.39 -2.17
N PHE A 214 9.01 -4.57 -1.33
CA PHE A 214 8.33 -3.48 -0.61
C PHE A 214 7.61 -2.53 -1.57
N LEU A 215 8.31 -2.02 -2.59
CA LEU A 215 7.78 -1.06 -3.56
C LEU A 215 6.62 -1.66 -4.37
N LEU A 216 6.79 -2.88 -4.88
CA LEU A 216 5.79 -3.54 -5.72
C LEU A 216 4.51 -3.84 -4.95
N ILE A 217 4.62 -4.31 -3.70
CA ILE A 217 3.47 -4.58 -2.82
C ILE A 217 2.77 -3.27 -2.43
N MET A 218 3.53 -2.26 -1.99
CA MET A 218 2.96 -0.97 -1.59
C MET A 218 2.27 -0.28 -2.76
N GLY A 219 2.93 -0.18 -3.91
CA GLY A 219 2.42 0.50 -5.10
C GLY A 219 1.17 -0.18 -5.67
N SER A 220 1.19 -1.51 -5.82
CA SER A 220 0.02 -2.24 -6.29
C SER A 220 -1.12 -2.23 -5.27
N SER A 221 -0.85 -2.33 -3.97
CA SER A 221 -1.89 -2.27 -2.93
C SER A 221 -2.56 -0.91 -2.82
N LEU A 222 -1.79 0.19 -2.93
CA LEU A 222 -2.32 1.55 -3.03
C LEU A 222 -3.36 1.62 -4.16
N LEU A 223 -2.99 1.11 -5.33
CA LEU A 223 -3.86 1.05 -6.49
C LEU A 223 -5.13 0.23 -6.18
N TRP A 224 -4.99 -1.05 -5.77
CA TRP A 224 -6.13 -1.91 -5.44
C TRP A 224 -7.06 -1.26 -4.42
N LEU A 225 -6.54 -0.78 -3.28
CA LEU A 225 -7.35 -0.27 -2.18
C LEU A 225 -8.08 1.04 -2.52
N GLU A 226 -7.56 1.86 -3.43
CA GLU A 226 -8.21 3.10 -3.88
C GLU A 226 -9.30 2.86 -4.93
N PHE A 227 -9.09 1.95 -5.88
CA PHE A 227 -10.07 1.71 -6.96
C PHE A 227 -11.01 0.52 -6.72
N LEU A 228 -10.76 -0.33 -5.71
CA LEU A 228 -11.66 -1.43 -5.34
C LEU A 228 -13.13 -1.03 -5.20
N PRO A 229 -13.46 0.11 -4.55
CA PRO A 229 -14.83 0.61 -4.50
C PRO A 229 -15.48 0.82 -5.89
N ALA A 230 -14.69 1.21 -6.89
CA ALA A 230 -15.15 1.44 -8.26
C ALA A 230 -15.33 0.13 -9.06
N LEU A 231 -14.47 -0.87 -8.83
CA LEU A 231 -14.53 -2.16 -9.53
C LEU A 231 -15.63 -3.09 -9.04
N THR A 232 -15.95 -3.04 -7.75
CA THR A 232 -16.94 -3.93 -7.12
C THR A 232 -18.38 -3.47 -7.43
N ARG A 233 -18.82 -3.65 -8.67
CA ARG A 233 -20.21 -3.37 -9.09
C ARG A 233 -21.25 -4.39 -8.60
N VAL A 234 -20.80 -5.51 -8.04
CA VAL A 234 -21.66 -6.65 -7.69
C VAL A 234 -22.15 -6.53 -6.25
N GLU A 235 -23.47 -6.43 -6.08
CA GLU A 235 -24.17 -6.20 -4.81
C GLU A 235 -23.93 -7.27 -3.72
N GLY A 236 -23.27 -8.40 -4.04
CA GLY A 236 -22.99 -9.51 -3.10
C GLY A 236 -21.55 -9.63 -2.58
N LEU A 237 -20.58 -8.87 -3.12
CA LEU A 237 -19.16 -8.97 -2.71
C LEU A 237 -18.71 -7.85 -1.76
N ARG A 238 -19.56 -6.84 -1.54
CA ARG A 238 -19.28 -5.68 -0.69
C ARG A 238 -19.73 -5.97 0.74
N ASP A 239 -18.92 -6.73 1.48
CA ASP A 239 -19.02 -6.75 2.94
C ASP A 239 -18.96 -5.29 3.44
N GLY A 240 -19.95 -4.86 4.21
CA GLY A 240 -19.94 -3.55 4.86
C GLY A 240 -18.68 -3.41 5.71
N ARG A 241 -17.96 -2.29 5.57
CA ARG A 241 -16.77 -2.04 6.39
C ARG A 241 -17.20 -1.65 7.79
N LEU A 242 -16.63 -2.31 8.79
CA LEU A 242 -16.89 -1.97 10.19
C LEU A 242 -16.07 -0.75 10.59
N ILE A 243 -16.69 0.17 11.32
CA ILE A 243 -16.07 1.38 11.84
C ILE A 243 -16.36 1.52 13.34
N THR A 244 -15.42 2.10 14.07
CA THR A 244 -15.67 2.59 15.44
C THR A 244 -16.18 4.02 15.37
N LEU A 245 -17.34 4.30 15.95
CA LEU A 245 -17.90 5.63 16.10
C LEU A 245 -17.23 6.38 17.29
N PRO A 246 -17.35 7.72 17.36
CA PRO A 246 -16.81 8.48 18.50
C PRO A 246 -17.36 8.07 19.86
N ASP A 247 -18.58 7.51 19.89
CA ASP A 247 -19.22 6.96 21.10
C ASP A 247 -18.74 5.54 21.46
N GLY A 248 -17.72 5.03 20.76
CA GLY A 248 -17.17 3.69 20.96
C GLY A 248 -17.98 2.56 20.34
N LYS A 249 -19.16 2.84 19.75
CA LYS A 249 -19.98 1.80 19.12
C LYS A 249 -19.42 1.39 17.77
N VAL A 250 -19.60 0.12 17.41
CA VAL A 250 -19.22 -0.39 16.09
C VAL A 250 -20.42 -0.32 15.15
N ALA A 251 -20.23 0.30 13.99
CA ALA A 251 -21.25 0.36 12.94
C ALA A 251 -20.72 -0.21 11.63
N SER A 252 -21.63 -0.75 10.83
CA SER A 252 -21.33 -1.15 9.46
C SER A 252 -21.61 0.01 8.50
N VAL A 253 -20.63 0.32 7.67
CA VAL A 253 -20.73 1.33 6.62
C VAL A 253 -20.76 0.61 5.29
N SER A 254 -21.86 0.79 4.56
CA SER A 254 -21.90 0.40 3.16
C SER A 254 -21.04 1.37 2.37
N VAL A 255 -20.07 0.85 1.61
CA VAL A 255 -19.34 1.64 0.60
C VAL A 255 -20.38 2.21 -0.35
N GLU A 256 -20.45 3.54 -0.47
CA GLU A 256 -21.58 4.24 -1.14
C GLU A 256 -21.95 3.54 -2.46
N LYS A 257 -23.25 3.25 -2.61
CA LYS A 257 -23.81 2.90 -3.90
C LYS A 257 -23.73 4.18 -4.71
N GLU A 258 -22.75 4.28 -5.62
CA GLU A 258 -22.84 5.28 -6.68
C GLU A 258 -24.06 4.91 -7.53
N VAL A 259 -25.23 5.38 -7.11
CA VAL A 259 -26.34 5.54 -8.01
C VAL A 259 -25.92 6.70 -8.90
N GLN A 260 -25.26 6.43 -10.03
CA GLN A 260 -25.58 7.05 -11.33
C GLN A 260 -24.57 6.83 -12.46
N LYS A 261 -25.19 6.70 -13.65
CA LYS A 261 -24.73 6.88 -15.03
C LYS A 261 -23.72 5.87 -15.60
N PRO A 262 -23.92 5.43 -16.86
CA PRO A 262 -22.98 4.54 -17.53
C PRO A 262 -21.59 5.17 -17.45
N GLU A 263 -20.61 4.39 -17.01
CA GLU A 263 -19.22 4.84 -16.93
C GLU A 263 -18.83 5.50 -18.26
N GLY A 264 -18.42 6.76 -18.19
CA GLY A 264 -17.81 7.42 -19.35
C GLY A 264 -16.53 6.70 -19.75
N GLU A 265 -16.21 6.74 -21.05
CA GLU A 265 -15.03 6.11 -21.61
C GLU A 265 -13.72 6.49 -20.87
N ALA A 266 -13.63 7.73 -20.38
CA ALA A 266 -12.50 8.22 -19.60
C ALA A 266 -12.29 7.45 -18.28
N THR A 267 -13.36 7.12 -17.55
CA THR A 267 -13.29 6.33 -16.32
C THR A 267 -12.74 4.93 -16.61
N ALA A 268 -13.26 4.28 -17.66
CA ALA A 268 -12.82 2.96 -18.08
C ALA A 268 -11.34 2.97 -18.49
N ARG A 269 -10.86 4.02 -19.16
CA ARG A 269 -9.44 4.18 -19.51
C ARG A 269 -8.55 4.29 -18.27
N GLY A 270 -8.91 5.12 -17.30
CA GLY A 270 -8.15 5.28 -16.05
C GLY A 270 -8.08 3.97 -15.25
N VAL A 271 -9.21 3.27 -15.12
CA VAL A 271 -9.28 1.96 -14.45
C VAL A 271 -8.46 0.90 -15.17
N LYS A 272 -8.58 0.77 -16.51
CA LYS A 272 -7.81 -0.18 -17.31
C LYS A 272 -6.30 0.07 -17.20
N PHE A 273 -5.88 1.33 -17.24
CA PHE A 273 -4.47 1.68 -17.07
C PHE A 273 -3.95 1.29 -15.69
N ALA A 274 -4.68 1.64 -14.63
CA ALA A 274 -4.29 1.27 -13.27
C ALA A 274 -4.25 -0.25 -13.05
N LEU A 275 -5.20 -1.00 -13.62
CA LEU A 275 -5.19 -2.46 -13.62
C LEU A 275 -3.98 -3.04 -14.37
N GLY A 276 -3.63 -2.48 -15.53
CA GLY A 276 -2.44 -2.89 -16.28
C GLY A 276 -1.15 -2.70 -15.49
N VAL A 277 -1.01 -1.53 -14.84
CA VAL A 277 0.14 -1.25 -13.95
C VAL A 277 0.15 -2.22 -12.77
N ALA A 278 -0.97 -2.44 -12.09
CA ALA A 278 -1.05 -3.35 -10.95
C ALA A 278 -0.76 -4.81 -11.34
N ALA A 279 -1.24 -5.26 -12.51
CA ALA A 279 -0.95 -6.60 -13.04
C ALA A 279 0.55 -6.77 -13.37
N LEU A 280 1.18 -5.76 -13.98
CA LEU A 280 2.61 -5.79 -14.27
C LEU A 280 3.45 -5.73 -12.98
N MET A 281 3.01 -4.98 -11.96
CA MET A 281 3.63 -5.00 -10.62
C MET A 281 3.55 -6.38 -9.99
N TRP A 282 2.38 -7.03 -10.08
CA TRP A 282 2.19 -8.38 -9.55
C TRP A 282 3.07 -9.41 -10.28
N TRP A 283 3.14 -9.34 -11.61
CA TRP A 283 4.05 -10.18 -12.41
C TRP A 283 5.51 -9.97 -12.00
N MET A 284 5.96 -8.72 -11.88
CA MET A 284 7.33 -8.43 -11.47
C MET A 284 7.61 -8.81 -10.01
N LEU A 285 6.59 -8.84 -9.14
CA LEU A 285 6.73 -9.36 -7.78
C LEU A 285 7.01 -10.86 -7.81
N LEU A 286 6.32 -11.62 -8.67
CA LEU A 286 6.59 -13.05 -8.87
C LEU A 286 8.02 -13.29 -9.38
N MET A 287 8.46 -12.51 -10.38
CA MET A 287 9.83 -12.61 -10.91
C MET A 287 10.89 -12.24 -9.85
N THR A 288 10.61 -11.20 -9.04
CA THR A 288 11.44 -10.82 -7.90
C THR A 288 11.53 -11.96 -6.88
N ALA A 289 10.39 -12.58 -6.56
CA ALA A 289 10.32 -13.70 -5.64
C ALA A 289 11.04 -14.96 -6.15
N ALA A 290 11.09 -15.18 -7.47
CA ALA A 290 11.76 -16.34 -8.06
C ALA A 290 13.29 -16.21 -8.15
N TYR A 291 13.80 -15.01 -8.49
CA TYR A 291 15.21 -14.87 -8.92
C TYR A 291 16.07 -13.91 -8.12
N PHE A 292 15.45 -13.08 -7.27
CA PHE A 292 16.14 -12.05 -6.50
C PHE A 292 15.87 -12.23 -5.03
N HIS A 293 16.77 -11.72 -4.20
CA HIS A 293 16.62 -11.71 -2.75
C HIS A 293 16.49 -13.09 -2.07
N THR A 294 16.88 -13.16 -0.80
CA THR A 294 16.60 -14.35 0.01
C THR A 294 15.16 -14.35 0.52
N TRP A 295 14.68 -15.49 1.03
CA TRP A 295 13.34 -15.57 1.64
C TRP A 295 13.14 -14.52 2.75
N PHE A 296 14.15 -14.32 3.60
CA PHE A 296 14.04 -13.43 4.74
C PHE A 296 14.00 -11.94 4.32
N GLU A 297 14.78 -11.55 3.31
CA GLU A 297 14.73 -10.20 2.71
C GLU A 297 13.36 -9.92 2.08
N LYS A 298 12.73 -10.91 1.43
CA LYS A 298 11.37 -10.81 0.87
C LYS A 298 10.32 -10.66 1.97
N PHE A 299 10.41 -11.48 3.02
CA PHE A 299 9.49 -11.45 4.15
C PHE A 299 9.51 -10.09 4.87
N THR A 300 10.70 -9.55 5.13
CA THR A 300 10.82 -8.23 5.77
C THR A 300 10.31 -7.11 4.86
N GLY A 301 10.53 -7.19 3.54
CA GLY A 301 9.93 -6.27 2.56
C GLY A 301 8.39 -6.30 2.59
N LEU A 302 7.80 -7.50 2.66
CA LEU A 302 6.35 -7.71 2.83
C LEU A 302 5.84 -7.08 4.14
N ALA A 303 6.51 -7.34 5.26
CA ALA A 303 6.10 -6.85 6.58
C ALA A 303 6.10 -5.32 6.65
N VAL A 304 7.16 -4.66 6.12
CA VAL A 304 7.24 -3.19 6.07
C VAL A 304 6.18 -2.60 5.14
N ALA A 305 5.86 -3.28 4.03
CA ALA A 305 4.77 -2.85 3.16
C ALA A 305 3.42 -2.93 3.88
N PHE A 306 3.14 -4.05 4.55
CA PHE A 306 1.89 -4.28 5.27
C PHE A 306 1.70 -3.33 6.45
N ALA A 307 2.77 -2.94 7.15
CA ALA A 307 2.72 -1.94 8.21
C ALA A 307 2.24 -0.57 7.68
N GLY A 308 2.76 -0.13 6.53
CA GLY A 308 2.31 1.11 5.90
C GLY A 308 0.86 1.03 5.42
N LEU A 309 0.47 -0.08 4.79
CA LEU A 309 -0.92 -0.31 4.35
C LEU A 309 -1.90 -0.36 5.51
N TYR A 310 -1.53 -1.03 6.60
CA TYR A 310 -2.31 -1.09 7.84
C TYR A 310 -2.61 0.32 8.36
N THR A 311 -1.57 1.13 8.47
CA THR A 311 -1.66 2.51 8.97
C THR A 311 -2.60 3.38 8.15
N VAL A 312 -2.60 3.23 6.82
CA VAL A 312 -3.38 4.10 5.94
C VAL A 312 -4.81 3.60 5.68
N TYR A 313 -5.02 2.29 5.58
CA TYR A 313 -6.30 1.74 5.09
C TYR A 313 -7.13 0.99 6.13
N PHE A 314 -6.50 0.52 7.21
CA PHE A 314 -7.15 -0.32 8.22
C PHE A 314 -7.25 0.39 9.59
N ALA A 315 -6.19 1.04 10.05
CA ALA A 315 -6.20 1.79 11.31
C ALA A 315 -7.29 2.89 11.38
N PRO A 316 -7.57 3.69 10.31
CA PRO A 316 -8.62 4.71 10.36
C PRO A 316 -10.02 4.14 10.65
N ARG A 317 -10.27 2.86 10.35
CA ARG A 317 -11.58 2.24 10.61
C ARG A 317 -11.87 2.14 12.10
N GLY A 318 -10.86 1.79 12.89
CA GLY A 318 -10.98 1.67 14.34
C GLY A 318 -10.65 2.96 15.10
N VAL A 319 -9.97 3.92 14.47
CA VAL A 319 -9.56 5.20 15.08
C VAL A 319 -10.30 6.38 14.43
N PRO A 320 -11.38 6.91 15.05
CA PRO A 320 -12.18 8.00 14.49
C PRO A 320 -11.37 9.24 14.11
N ALA A 321 -10.37 9.60 14.93
CA ALA A 321 -9.50 10.75 14.67
C ALA A 321 -8.69 10.60 13.38
N MET A 322 -8.09 9.43 13.14
CA MET A 322 -7.35 9.17 11.90
C MET A 322 -8.26 9.23 10.67
N ARG A 323 -9.47 8.68 10.78
CA ARG A 323 -10.46 8.70 9.69
C ARG A 323 -11.02 10.07 9.40
N ALA A 324 -11.09 10.99 10.37
CA ALA A 324 -11.49 12.36 10.12
C ALA A 324 -10.57 13.04 9.08
N TYR A 325 -9.27 12.73 9.13
CA TYR A 325 -8.27 13.25 8.19
C TYR A 325 -8.18 12.39 6.92
N LEU A 326 -7.87 11.09 7.06
CA LEU A 326 -7.56 10.20 5.93
C LEU A 326 -8.82 9.74 5.17
N GLY A 327 -9.99 9.80 5.79
CA GLY A 327 -11.22 9.20 5.26
C GLY A 327 -11.11 7.69 5.10
N MET A 328 -11.98 7.14 4.25
CA MET A 328 -11.90 5.76 3.78
C MET A 328 -12.17 5.73 2.27
N PRO A 329 -11.52 4.87 1.49
CA PRO A 329 -11.82 4.75 0.05
C PRO A 329 -13.30 4.39 -0.18
N GLY A 330 -14.02 5.19 -0.98
CA GLY A 330 -15.43 4.92 -1.32
C GLY A 330 -16.45 5.20 -0.21
N VAL A 331 -16.06 5.99 0.81
CA VAL A 331 -16.97 6.48 1.86
C VAL A 331 -16.76 7.97 2.13
#